data_AF-A0A9D1JM52-F1
#
_entry.id   AF-A0A9D1JM52-F1
#
_cell.length_a   1.000
_cell.length_b   1.000
_cell.length_c   1.000
_cell.angle_alpha   90.00
_cell.angle_beta   90.00
_cell.angle_gamma   90.00
#
_symmetry.space_group_name_H-M   'P 1'
#
loop_
_entity.id
_entity.type
_entity.pdbx_description
1 polymer ?
#
loop_
_entity_poly.entity_id
_entity_poly.type
_entity_poly.pdbx_seq_one_letter_code
_entity_poly.pdbx_strand_id
1 'polypeptide(L)'
;MCFDQIQINYKELENILNTCTVNNNGKKFSGFKKSKHKVYRIYWSKKVVQEDVQENVEYTFKYKEEISFIKESSLSKTAVCIGYNPAKAEDEIDTTNKRLIDLLWDDYDGYILYNLYPQVSSDKDTCNLDLEENENFIHLLSEVIKKEESDIILFWGRSVNIDKKIKLAIEARLRNNKVLKITTFKNEFKHPGAHGGCVLKELKSGDTYIHKQTTYRIVLNSNK
;
A
#
# COMPACT_ATOMS: atom_id res chain seq x y z
N MET A 1 -11.81 1.91 -32.44
CA MET A 1 -10.34 1.89 -32.24
C MET A 1 -10.08 2.42 -30.84
N CYS A 2 -9.85 1.53 -29.87
CA CYS A 2 -9.59 1.88 -28.48
C CYS A 2 -8.20 1.31 -28.14
N PHE A 3 -7.15 2.01 -28.57
CA PHE A 3 -5.78 1.67 -28.19
C PHE A 3 -5.51 2.24 -26.79
N ASP A 4 -5.15 1.33 -25.89
CA ASP A 4 -3.95 1.43 -25.04
C ASP A 4 -3.86 2.40 -23.85
N GLN A 5 -4.94 3.03 -23.37
CA GLN A 5 -4.84 3.76 -22.09
C GLN A 5 -4.65 2.85 -20.86
N ILE A 6 -4.91 1.55 -20.98
CA ILE A 6 -4.69 0.57 -19.90
C ILE A 6 -3.21 0.10 -19.85
N GLN A 7 -2.57 -0.09 -21.01
CA GLN A 7 -1.17 -0.52 -21.08
C GLN A 7 -0.18 0.58 -20.71
N ILE A 8 -0.47 1.85 -21.05
CA ILE A 8 0.46 2.97 -20.81
C ILE A 8 0.79 3.13 -19.32
N ASN A 9 -0.19 2.96 -18.42
CA ASN A 9 -0.01 3.26 -17.00
C ASN A 9 0.73 2.15 -16.21
N TYR A 10 0.51 0.88 -16.55
CA TYR A 10 1.34 -0.21 -16.00
C TYR A 10 2.78 -0.12 -16.51
N LYS A 11 2.95 0.29 -17.77
CA LYS A 11 4.26 0.55 -18.36
C LYS A 11 4.99 1.70 -17.66
N GLU A 12 4.29 2.74 -17.24
CA GLU A 12 4.88 3.83 -16.44
C GLU A 12 5.30 3.37 -15.04
N LEU A 13 4.48 2.56 -14.36
CA LEU A 13 4.90 1.93 -13.10
C LEU A 13 6.11 1.01 -13.31
N GLU A 14 6.11 0.18 -14.36
CA GLU A 14 7.26 -0.64 -14.75
C GLU A 14 8.51 0.20 -15.02
N ASN A 15 8.37 1.36 -15.69
CA ASN A 15 9.48 2.28 -15.93
C ASN A 15 10.08 2.79 -14.62
N ILE A 16 9.25 3.21 -13.64
CA ILE A 16 9.74 3.60 -12.31
C ILE A 16 10.48 2.43 -11.66
N LEU A 17 9.90 1.24 -11.68
CA LEU A 17 10.50 0.04 -11.08
C LEU A 17 11.82 -0.36 -11.76
N ASN A 18 11.96 -0.15 -13.07
CA ASN A 18 13.19 -0.41 -13.83
C ASN A 18 14.34 0.56 -13.47
N THR A 19 14.02 1.74 -12.93
CA THR A 19 15.04 2.70 -12.46
C THR A 19 15.47 2.46 -11.00
N CYS A 20 14.86 1.51 -10.30
CA CYS A 20 15.19 1.19 -8.92
C CYS A 20 16.50 0.41 -8.81
N THR A 21 17.25 0.63 -7.74
CA THR A 21 18.64 0.14 -7.58
C THR A 21 18.79 -1.04 -6.64
N VAL A 22 17.76 -1.36 -5.85
CA VAL A 22 17.82 -2.42 -4.86
C VAL A 22 16.71 -3.42 -5.13
N ASN A 23 17.12 -4.64 -5.49
CA ASN A 23 16.37 -5.86 -5.28
C ASN A 23 17.17 -6.67 -4.25
N ASN A 24 16.58 -7.15 -3.17
CA ASN A 24 17.37 -7.88 -2.15
C ASN A 24 17.74 -9.31 -2.59
N ASN A 25 17.88 -9.57 -3.90
CA ASN A 25 18.11 -10.88 -4.54
C ASN A 25 17.30 -12.02 -3.92
N GLY A 26 16.09 -11.71 -3.45
CA GLY A 26 15.22 -12.73 -2.88
C GLY A 26 15.72 -13.39 -1.60
N LYS A 27 16.41 -12.65 -0.73
CA LYS A 27 16.75 -13.13 0.61
C LYS A 27 15.51 -13.76 1.26
N LYS A 28 15.60 -15.07 1.53
CA LYS A 28 14.59 -15.84 2.27
C LYS A 28 14.69 -15.42 3.72
N PHE A 29 13.63 -14.81 4.24
CA PHE A 29 13.60 -14.37 5.64
C PHE A 29 12.68 -15.29 6.43
N SER A 30 13.26 -15.98 7.41
CA SER A 30 12.52 -16.65 8.47
C SER A 30 12.88 -16.01 9.80
N GLY A 31 12.07 -15.08 10.29
CA GLY A 31 12.35 -14.34 11.51
C GLY A 31 11.43 -14.74 12.66
N PHE A 32 11.90 -15.57 13.58
CA PHE A 32 11.22 -15.98 14.83
C PHE A 32 11.21 -14.89 15.93
N LYS A 33 11.02 -13.62 15.56
CA LYS A 33 10.70 -12.56 16.51
C LYS A 33 9.42 -11.86 16.05
N LYS A 34 8.30 -12.55 16.32
CA LYS A 34 6.87 -12.18 16.19
C LYS A 34 6.07 -12.65 14.96
N SER A 35 6.66 -13.03 13.83
CA SER A 35 5.89 -13.75 12.80
C SER A 35 6.25 -15.23 12.86
N LYS A 36 5.23 -16.08 12.94
CA LYS A 36 5.37 -17.55 12.95
C LYS A 36 5.57 -18.12 11.54
N HIS A 37 5.56 -17.26 10.53
CA HIS A 37 5.42 -17.60 9.12
C HIS A 37 6.70 -17.39 8.33
N LYS A 38 6.99 -18.28 7.38
CA LYS A 38 8.11 -18.16 6.46
C LYS A 38 7.66 -17.41 5.21
N VAL A 39 8.45 -16.41 4.80
CA VAL A 39 8.12 -15.59 3.63
C VAL A 39 9.35 -15.27 2.80
N TYR A 40 9.10 -14.90 1.56
CA TYR A 40 10.04 -14.31 0.62
C TYR A 40 9.70 -12.83 0.45
N ARG A 41 10.70 -11.96 0.36
CA ARG A 41 10.52 -10.50 0.28
C ARG A 41 11.39 -9.89 -0.81
N ILE A 42 10.79 -9.09 -1.68
CA ILE A 42 11.48 -8.17 -2.59
C ILE A 42 10.92 -6.78 -2.36
N TYR A 43 11.73 -5.73 -2.47
CA TYR A 43 11.23 -4.37 -2.59
C TYR A 43 12.00 -3.61 -3.66
N TRP A 44 11.42 -2.52 -4.15
CA TRP A 44 11.98 -1.64 -5.17
C TRP A 44 12.12 -0.25 -4.59
N SER A 45 13.36 0.25 -4.55
CA SER A 45 13.69 1.56 -4.02
C SER A 45 14.66 2.34 -4.90
N LYS A 46 14.59 3.67 -4.78
CA LYS A 46 15.46 4.63 -5.46
C LYS A 46 15.92 5.69 -4.45
N LYS A 47 17.16 6.13 -4.58
CA LYS A 47 17.68 7.30 -3.88
C LYS A 47 17.75 8.47 -4.86
N VAL A 48 17.28 9.64 -4.43
CA VAL A 48 17.28 10.86 -5.23
C VAL A 48 17.97 11.95 -4.41
N VAL A 49 18.91 12.64 -5.02
CA VAL A 49 19.55 13.82 -4.44
C VAL A 49 18.92 15.04 -5.09
N GLN A 50 18.36 15.94 -4.28
CA GLN A 50 17.85 17.21 -4.76
C GLN A 50 18.87 18.31 -4.41
N GLU A 51 19.28 19.04 -5.44
CA GLU A 51 20.16 20.20 -5.30
C GLU A 51 19.29 21.41 -4.94
N ASP A 52 19.29 21.81 -3.67
CA ASP A 52 18.80 23.12 -3.26
C ASP A 52 19.98 24.09 -3.12
N VAL A 53 19.70 25.39 -3.23
CA VAL A 53 20.69 26.49 -3.34
C VAL A 53 21.71 26.54 -2.18
N GLN A 54 21.51 25.78 -1.09
CA GLN A 54 22.39 25.77 0.08
C GLN A 54 22.79 24.38 0.61
N GLU A 55 22.06 23.28 0.34
CA GLU A 55 22.42 21.93 0.80
C GLU A 55 21.89 20.83 -0.13
N ASN A 56 22.64 19.73 -0.25
CA ASN A 56 22.17 18.52 -0.94
C ASN A 56 21.28 17.71 0.01
N VAL A 57 19.98 17.59 -0.30
CA VAL A 57 19.06 16.75 0.46
C VAL A 57 18.88 15.41 -0.26
N GLU A 58 19.22 14.30 0.41
CA GLU A 58 18.99 12.95 -0.11
C GLU A 58 17.66 12.39 0.39
N TYR A 59 16.80 11.99 -0.55
CA TYR A 59 15.56 11.28 -0.29
C TYR A 59 15.68 9.81 -0.73
N THR A 60 15.07 8.93 0.06
CA THR A 60 14.88 7.52 -0.31
C THR A 60 13.40 7.27 -0.58
N PHE A 61 13.10 6.63 -1.71
CA PHE A 61 11.74 6.24 -2.11
C PHE A 61 11.65 4.73 -2.21
N LYS A 62 10.57 4.15 -1.70
CA LYS A 62 10.24 2.71 -1.81
C LYS A 62 8.84 2.57 -2.39
N TYR A 63 8.80 2.25 -3.68
CA TYR A 63 7.57 2.27 -4.49
C TYR A 63 6.75 1.00 -4.35
N LYS A 64 7.42 -0.16 -4.18
CA LYS A 64 6.78 -1.48 -4.18
C LYS A 64 7.50 -2.43 -3.24
N GLU A 65 6.75 -3.33 -2.63
CA GLU A 65 7.26 -4.47 -1.86
C GLU A 65 6.42 -5.71 -2.15
N GLU A 66 7.05 -6.81 -2.54
CA GLU A 66 6.40 -8.10 -2.74
C GLU A 66 6.74 -9.03 -1.60
N ILE A 67 5.72 -9.63 -1.00
CA ILE A 67 5.88 -10.63 0.05
C ILE A 67 5.14 -11.89 -0.37
N SER A 68 5.87 -12.99 -0.57
CA SER A 68 5.31 -14.31 -0.91
C SER A 68 5.38 -15.24 0.29
N PHE A 69 4.31 -15.95 0.56
CA PHE A 69 4.19 -16.88 1.68
C PHE A 69 4.72 -18.25 1.27
N ILE A 70 5.56 -18.84 2.12
CA ILE A 70 6.13 -20.17 1.89
C ILE A 70 5.28 -21.16 2.68
N LYS A 71 4.33 -21.79 2.01
CA LYS A 71 3.41 -22.79 2.57
C LYS A 71 3.37 -24.04 1.70
N GLU A 72 2.90 -25.14 2.28
CA GLU A 72 2.85 -26.45 1.61
C GLU A 72 1.83 -26.48 0.46
N SER A 73 0.72 -25.77 0.60
CA SER A 73 -0.36 -25.70 -0.39
C SER A 73 -0.60 -24.27 -0.87
N SER A 74 -0.50 -24.03 -2.18
CA SER A 74 -0.81 -22.74 -2.82
C SER A 74 -2.31 -22.54 -3.00
N LEU A 75 -2.78 -21.30 -2.80
CA LEU A 75 -4.16 -20.86 -3.08
C LEU A 75 -4.30 -20.20 -4.47
N SER A 76 -3.17 -19.94 -5.13
CA SER A 76 -3.02 -19.09 -6.32
C SER A 76 -3.68 -17.71 -6.18
N LYS A 77 -3.59 -17.10 -5.00
CA LYS A 77 -4.26 -15.83 -4.66
C LYS A 77 -3.31 -14.84 -4.00
N THR A 78 -3.01 -13.74 -4.68
CA THR A 78 -2.18 -12.63 -4.15
C THR A 78 -3.07 -11.41 -3.91
N ALA A 79 -2.86 -10.70 -2.80
CA ALA A 79 -3.55 -9.44 -2.54
C ALA A 79 -2.72 -8.23 -2.96
N VAL A 80 -3.38 -7.09 -3.18
CA VAL A 80 -2.70 -5.79 -3.24
C VAL A 80 -2.98 -5.02 -1.95
N CYS A 81 -1.94 -4.74 -1.19
CA CYS A 81 -2.02 -4.01 0.06
C CYS A 81 -1.59 -2.56 -0.16
N ILE A 82 -2.30 -1.61 0.46
CA ILE A 82 -1.97 -0.19 0.35
C ILE A 82 -1.81 0.41 1.75
N GLY A 83 -0.57 0.76 2.06
CA GLY A 83 -0.13 1.41 3.29
C GLY A 83 -0.05 2.93 3.13
N TYR A 84 0.40 3.62 4.18
CA TYR A 84 0.54 5.08 4.14
C TYR A 84 1.88 5.51 3.56
N ASN A 85 2.96 5.20 4.27
CA ASN A 85 4.33 5.49 3.87
C ASN A 85 5.25 4.34 4.32
N PRO A 86 6.35 4.07 3.61
CA PRO A 86 7.29 3.03 3.98
C PRO A 86 8.10 3.41 5.22
N ALA A 87 8.32 2.43 6.10
CA ALA A 87 9.26 2.53 7.21
C ALA A 87 10.71 2.44 6.72
N LYS A 88 11.66 2.96 7.51
CA LYS A 88 13.12 2.85 7.28
C LYS A 88 13.71 1.42 7.38
N ALA A 89 12.88 0.38 7.46
CA ALA A 89 13.34 -0.98 7.74
C ALA A 89 13.92 -1.66 6.48
N GLU A 90 15.25 -1.82 6.46
CA GLU A 90 15.97 -2.39 5.33
C GLU A 90 16.16 -3.92 5.47
N ASP A 91 16.64 -4.39 6.63
CA ASP A 91 17.07 -5.79 6.78
C ASP A 91 16.03 -6.74 7.39
N GLU A 92 15.02 -6.22 8.08
CA GLU A 92 13.97 -7.04 8.71
C GLU A 92 12.57 -6.65 8.27
N ILE A 93 11.65 -7.62 8.30
CA ILE A 93 10.22 -7.32 8.17
C ILE A 93 9.77 -6.53 9.40
N ASP A 94 9.22 -5.35 9.17
CA ASP A 94 8.72 -4.48 10.23
C ASP A 94 7.48 -5.06 10.94
N THR A 95 7.08 -4.44 12.05
CA THR A 95 5.94 -4.91 12.86
C THR A 95 4.61 -4.86 12.11
N THR A 96 4.44 -3.92 11.17
CA THR A 96 3.23 -3.76 10.37
C THR A 96 3.09 -4.91 9.39
N ASN A 97 4.13 -5.19 8.61
CA ASN A 97 4.19 -6.30 7.68
C ASN A 97 4.06 -7.64 8.42
N LYS A 98 4.71 -7.82 9.58
CA LYS A 98 4.53 -9.04 10.40
C LYS A 98 3.05 -9.30 10.73
N ARG A 99 2.33 -8.27 11.17
CA ARG A 99 0.89 -8.40 11.50
C ARG A 99 0.01 -8.55 10.26
N LEU A 100 0.41 -7.96 9.14
CA LEU A 100 -0.31 -8.12 7.87
C LEU A 100 -0.15 -9.53 7.31
N ILE A 101 1.05 -10.12 7.41
CA ILE A 101 1.31 -11.53 7.08
C ILE A 101 0.38 -12.43 7.91
N ASP A 102 0.34 -12.24 9.24
CA ASP A 102 -0.52 -13.04 10.11
C ASP A 102 -2.03 -12.92 9.74
N LEU A 103 -2.46 -11.74 9.27
CA LEU A 103 -3.85 -11.50 8.85
C LEU A 103 -4.22 -12.14 7.50
N LEU A 104 -3.22 -12.36 6.64
CA LEU A 104 -3.43 -12.79 5.27
C LEU A 104 -3.05 -14.25 5.02
N TRP A 105 -2.35 -14.86 5.96
CA TRP A 105 -1.72 -16.17 5.79
C TRP A 105 -2.68 -17.27 5.31
N ASP A 106 -3.88 -17.30 5.89
CA ASP A 106 -4.86 -18.36 5.62
C ASP A 106 -5.63 -18.14 4.31
N ASP A 107 -5.72 -16.90 3.83
CA ASP A 107 -6.57 -16.51 2.69
C ASP A 107 -5.78 -16.20 1.40
N TYR A 108 -4.46 -16.02 1.49
CA TYR A 108 -3.60 -15.57 0.39
C TYR A 108 -2.27 -16.33 0.35
N ASP A 109 -1.56 -16.26 -0.78
CA ASP A 109 -0.19 -16.74 -0.95
C ASP A 109 0.84 -15.64 -0.81
N GLY A 110 0.40 -14.42 -0.54
CA GLY A 110 1.28 -13.26 -0.49
C GLY A 110 0.53 -11.99 -0.83
N TYR A 111 1.29 -10.91 -0.89
CA TYR A 111 0.78 -9.61 -1.28
C TYR A 111 1.83 -8.74 -1.95
N ILE A 112 1.34 -7.84 -2.81
CA ILE A 112 2.08 -6.70 -3.32
C ILE A 112 1.68 -5.50 -2.48
N LEU A 113 2.65 -4.84 -1.85
CA LEU A 113 2.48 -3.66 -1.04
C LEU A 113 2.91 -2.41 -1.82
N TYR A 114 1.98 -1.47 -1.93
CA TYR A 114 2.23 -0.09 -2.30
C TYR A 114 1.99 0.82 -1.08
N ASN A 115 2.64 1.97 -1.03
CA ASN A 115 2.31 3.02 -0.05
C ASN A 115 1.73 4.22 -0.78
N LEU A 116 0.77 4.92 -0.19
CA LEU A 116 0.24 6.16 -0.77
C LEU A 116 1.36 7.13 -1.13
N TYR A 117 2.37 7.21 -0.27
CA TYR A 117 3.55 8.04 -0.44
C TYR A 117 4.80 7.16 -0.43
N PRO A 118 5.55 7.06 -1.53
CA PRO A 118 6.73 6.19 -1.61
C PRO A 118 7.93 6.74 -0.83
N GLN A 119 7.95 8.03 -0.48
CA GLN A 119 9.03 8.62 0.32
C GLN A 119 9.15 7.91 1.68
N VAL A 120 10.35 7.40 1.97
CA VAL A 120 10.66 6.80 3.26
C VAL A 120 10.76 7.90 4.31
N SER A 121 9.86 7.88 5.29
CA SER A 121 9.89 8.80 6.43
C SER A 121 9.50 8.08 7.72
N SER A 122 10.06 8.54 8.84
CA SER A 122 9.67 8.10 10.18
C SER A 122 8.41 8.81 10.70
N ASP A 123 8.03 9.94 10.10
CA ASP A 123 6.89 10.73 10.53
C ASP A 123 5.79 10.74 9.46
N LYS A 124 4.57 10.37 9.87
CA LYS A 124 3.41 10.24 8.99
C LYS A 124 2.90 11.60 8.51
N ASP A 125 3.21 12.69 9.21
CA ASP A 125 2.78 14.03 8.80
C ASP A 125 3.84 14.74 7.94
N THR A 126 4.95 14.07 7.63
CA THR A 126 6.09 14.66 6.90
C THR A 126 6.24 14.19 5.45
N CYS A 127 5.27 13.44 4.92
CA CYS A 127 5.30 13.12 3.49
C CYS A 127 5.20 14.44 2.72
N ASN A 128 6.26 14.81 2.02
CA ASN A 128 6.30 16.07 1.28
C ASN A 128 5.47 15.88 0.00
N LEU A 129 4.20 16.28 0.07
CA LEU A 129 3.24 16.14 -1.03
C LEU A 129 3.66 16.91 -2.28
N ASP A 130 4.47 17.95 -2.11
CA ASP A 130 4.93 18.81 -3.19
C ASP A 130 6.16 18.23 -3.93
N LEU A 131 6.70 17.08 -3.48
CA LEU A 131 7.71 16.35 -4.25
C LEU A 131 7.05 15.70 -5.47
N GLU A 132 7.58 16.02 -6.65
CA GLU A 132 7.12 15.49 -7.94
C GLU A 132 7.02 13.95 -7.96
N GLU A 133 7.98 13.26 -7.34
CA GLU A 133 7.97 11.79 -7.19
C GLU A 133 6.71 11.27 -6.46
N ASN A 134 6.23 11.98 -5.43
CA ASN A 134 5.02 11.61 -4.71
C ASN A 134 3.75 11.92 -5.54
N GLU A 135 3.67 13.08 -6.20
CA GLU A 135 2.51 13.43 -7.03
C GLU A 135 2.33 12.47 -8.20
N ASN A 136 3.42 12.18 -8.93
CA ASN A 136 3.42 11.24 -10.04
C ASN A 136 2.98 9.85 -9.58
N PHE A 137 3.50 9.39 -8.44
CA PHE A 137 3.14 8.09 -7.90
C PHE A 137 1.67 7.98 -7.48
N ILE A 138 1.10 9.04 -6.89
CA ILE A 138 -0.33 9.10 -6.55
C ILE A 138 -1.20 8.89 -7.78
N HIS A 139 -0.82 9.49 -8.92
CA HIS A 139 -1.56 9.32 -10.16
C HIS A 139 -1.58 7.84 -10.59
N LEU A 140 -0.41 7.20 -10.62
CA LEU A 140 -0.27 5.78 -10.97
C LEU A 140 -1.01 4.86 -10.00
N LEU A 141 -0.86 5.09 -8.70
CA LEU A 141 -1.52 4.28 -7.66
C LEU A 141 -3.05 4.39 -7.76
N SER A 142 -3.58 5.57 -8.13
CA SER A 142 -5.02 5.73 -8.35
C SER A 142 -5.54 4.85 -9.49
N GLU A 143 -4.74 4.60 -10.52
CA GLU A 143 -5.10 3.71 -11.62
C GLU A 143 -4.99 2.24 -11.21
N VAL A 144 -3.96 1.86 -10.46
CA VAL A 144 -3.82 0.53 -9.86
C VAL A 144 -5.07 0.20 -9.04
N ILE A 145 -5.52 1.10 -8.16
CA ILE A 145 -6.72 0.87 -7.33
C ILE A 145 -7.96 0.57 -8.17
N LYS A 146 -8.17 1.32 -9.26
CA LYS A 146 -9.35 1.16 -10.13
C LYS A 146 -9.31 -0.14 -10.93
N LYS A 147 -8.13 -0.49 -11.46
CA LYS A 147 -7.98 -1.50 -12.51
C LYS A 147 -7.56 -2.87 -11.99
N GLU A 148 -6.90 -2.95 -10.84
CA GLU A 148 -6.48 -4.23 -10.24
C GLU A 148 -7.67 -5.18 -10.06
N GLU A 149 -7.49 -6.45 -10.42
CA GLU A 149 -8.51 -7.49 -10.25
C GLU A 149 -8.36 -8.21 -8.91
N SER A 150 -7.13 -8.29 -8.40
CA SER A 150 -6.83 -8.83 -7.08
C SER A 150 -7.58 -8.08 -5.97
N ASP A 151 -7.86 -8.75 -4.85
CA ASP A 151 -8.40 -8.10 -3.66
C ASP A 151 -7.45 -6.96 -3.22
N ILE A 152 -8.00 -5.76 -3.01
CA ILE A 152 -7.24 -4.66 -2.42
C ILE A 152 -7.49 -4.59 -0.92
N ILE A 153 -6.45 -4.42 -0.13
CA ILE A 153 -6.52 -4.23 1.32
C ILE A 153 -5.91 -2.88 1.68
N LEU A 154 -6.70 -1.99 2.25
CA LEU A 154 -6.23 -0.70 2.76
C LEU A 154 -5.90 -0.84 4.24
N PHE A 155 -4.78 -0.27 4.68
CA PHE A 155 -4.36 -0.43 6.09
C PHE A 155 -3.66 0.80 6.70
N TRP A 156 -3.74 1.98 6.07
CA TRP A 156 -3.12 3.21 6.60
C TRP A 156 -3.75 3.75 7.90
N GLY A 157 -5.00 3.36 8.21
CA GLY A 157 -5.69 3.74 9.46
C GLY A 157 -6.37 5.10 9.39
N ARG A 158 -6.74 5.63 10.57
CA ARG A 158 -7.62 6.81 10.69
C ARG A 158 -6.94 8.15 10.39
N SER A 159 -5.76 8.40 10.95
CA SER A 159 -5.17 9.75 11.04
C SER A 159 -4.28 10.11 9.86
N VAL A 160 -4.83 10.12 8.65
CA VAL A 160 -4.04 10.47 7.46
C VAL A 160 -4.85 11.27 6.45
N ASN A 161 -4.18 12.22 5.80
CA ASN A 161 -4.73 12.88 4.62
C ASN A 161 -4.46 12.01 3.39
N ILE A 162 -5.49 11.83 2.56
CA ILE A 162 -5.37 11.15 1.27
C ILE A 162 -5.75 12.08 0.13
N ASP A 163 -5.05 11.95 -0.98
CA ASP A 163 -5.32 12.73 -2.19
C ASP A 163 -6.71 12.42 -2.78
N LYS A 164 -7.34 13.44 -3.38
CA LYS A 164 -8.67 13.31 -4.01
C LYS A 164 -8.69 12.24 -5.11
N LYS A 165 -7.61 12.06 -5.88
CA LYS A 165 -7.49 11.03 -6.93
C LYS A 165 -7.60 9.62 -6.34
N ILE A 166 -6.96 9.37 -5.20
CA ILE A 166 -7.03 8.09 -4.47
C ILE A 166 -8.45 7.85 -3.96
N LYS A 167 -9.09 8.88 -3.39
CA LYS A 167 -10.49 8.78 -2.95
C LYS A 167 -11.39 8.37 -4.11
N LEU A 168 -11.33 9.09 -5.23
CA LEU A 168 -12.15 8.78 -6.41
C LEU A 168 -11.87 7.38 -6.98
N ALA A 169 -10.62 6.92 -6.90
CA ALA A 169 -10.25 5.56 -7.31
C ALA A 169 -10.91 4.48 -6.44
N ILE A 170 -10.91 4.66 -5.13
CA ILE A 170 -11.60 3.76 -4.18
C ILE A 170 -13.10 3.73 -4.48
N GLU A 171 -13.72 4.89 -4.67
CA GLU A 171 -15.15 4.97 -4.99
C GLU A 171 -15.48 4.26 -6.31
N ALA A 172 -14.65 4.45 -7.34
CA ALA A 172 -14.81 3.77 -8.63
C ALA A 172 -14.67 2.26 -8.50
N ARG A 173 -13.68 1.77 -7.75
CA ARG A 173 -13.49 0.35 -7.47
C ARG A 173 -14.73 -0.27 -6.83
N LEU A 174 -15.28 0.40 -5.80
CA LEU A 174 -16.47 -0.05 -5.09
C LEU A 174 -17.72 -0.05 -5.98
N ARG A 175 -17.91 0.97 -6.83
CA ARG A 175 -19.00 0.99 -7.82
C ARG A 175 -18.92 -0.15 -8.82
N ASN A 176 -17.70 -0.60 -9.13
CA ASN A 176 -17.45 -1.73 -10.03
C ASN A 176 -17.54 -3.09 -9.32
N ASN A 177 -18.04 -3.16 -8.07
CA ASN A 177 -18.17 -4.36 -7.26
C ASN A 177 -16.86 -5.16 -7.10
N LYS A 178 -15.71 -4.48 -7.22
CA LYS A 178 -14.40 -5.10 -6.99
C LYS A 178 -14.11 -5.17 -5.50
N VAL A 179 -13.57 -6.30 -5.05
CA VAL A 179 -13.29 -6.53 -3.63
C VAL A 179 -12.29 -5.51 -3.11
N LEU A 180 -12.69 -4.84 -2.03
CA LEU A 180 -11.88 -3.91 -1.26
C LEU A 180 -12.06 -4.23 0.21
N LYS A 181 -10.98 -4.44 0.94
CA LYS A 181 -10.97 -4.76 2.36
C LYS A 181 -10.21 -3.67 3.12
N ILE A 182 -10.51 -3.54 4.39
CA ILE A 182 -9.81 -2.66 5.32
C ILE A 182 -9.40 -3.43 6.57
N THR A 183 -8.30 -3.03 7.21
CA THR A 183 -7.94 -3.53 8.53
C THR A 183 -8.72 -2.80 9.62
N THR A 184 -9.46 -3.53 10.46
CA THR A 184 -10.28 -2.92 11.51
C THR A 184 -9.98 -3.49 12.89
N PHE A 185 -10.18 -2.68 13.93
CA PHE A 185 -10.22 -3.13 15.31
C PHE A 185 -11.40 -2.46 16.01
N LYS A 186 -12.28 -3.25 16.62
CA LYS A 186 -13.54 -2.76 17.22
C LYS A 186 -14.36 -1.89 16.24
N ASN A 187 -14.47 -2.34 14.98
CA ASN A 187 -15.15 -1.64 13.87
C ASN A 187 -14.55 -0.28 13.45
N GLU A 188 -13.35 0.06 13.92
CA GLU A 188 -12.64 1.27 13.49
C GLU A 188 -11.56 0.91 12.48
N PHE A 189 -11.38 1.72 11.43
CA PHE A 189 -10.27 1.55 10.50
C PHE A 189 -8.93 1.81 11.22
N LYS A 190 -8.06 0.80 11.27
CA LYS A 190 -6.86 0.82 12.12
C LYS A 190 -5.66 0.26 11.40
N HIS A 191 -4.53 0.92 11.62
CA HIS A 191 -3.25 0.46 11.11
C HIS A 191 -2.79 -0.77 11.91
N PRO A 192 -2.46 -1.91 11.26
CA PRO A 192 -2.14 -3.15 11.95
C PRO A 192 -0.91 -3.01 12.83
N GLY A 193 0.09 -2.19 12.46
CA GLY A 193 1.25 -1.90 13.31
C GLY A 193 0.92 -1.23 14.67
N ALA A 194 -0.22 -0.55 14.79
CA ALA A 194 -0.60 0.17 16.02
C ALA A 194 -1.33 -0.71 17.06
N HIS A 195 -2.09 -1.72 16.61
CA HIS A 195 -2.88 -2.58 17.51
C HIS A 195 -2.82 -4.05 17.12
N GLY A 196 -2.50 -4.93 18.08
CA GLY A 196 -2.67 -6.37 17.92
C GLY A 196 -4.17 -6.72 17.91
N GLY A 197 -4.58 -7.64 17.04
CA GLY A 197 -5.99 -8.06 16.93
C GLY A 197 -6.83 -7.31 15.90
N CYS A 198 -6.20 -6.61 14.95
CA CYS A 198 -6.93 -6.15 13.77
C CYS A 198 -7.52 -7.36 13.02
N VAL A 199 -8.62 -7.15 12.29
CA VAL A 199 -9.25 -8.13 11.39
C VAL A 199 -9.50 -7.49 10.03
N LEU A 200 -9.63 -8.30 8.98
CA LEU A 200 -10.03 -7.82 7.67
C LEU A 200 -11.54 -7.70 7.60
N LYS A 201 -12.02 -6.56 7.10
CA LYS A 201 -13.43 -6.34 6.81
C LYS A 201 -13.57 -5.84 5.38
N GLU A 202 -14.45 -6.50 4.62
CA GLU A 202 -14.83 -6.02 3.30
C GLU A 202 -15.54 -4.67 3.41
N LEU A 203 -15.09 -3.72 2.61
CA LEU A 203 -15.66 -2.40 2.46
C LEU A 203 -16.72 -2.44 1.38
N LYS A 204 -17.95 -2.09 1.72
CA LYS A 204 -19.07 -2.03 0.78
C LYS A 204 -19.44 -0.60 0.43
N SER A 205 -20.05 -0.42 -0.73
CA SER A 205 -20.67 0.86 -1.08
C SER A 205 -21.70 1.23 -0.01
N GLY A 206 -21.61 2.44 0.52
CA GLY A 206 -22.46 2.96 1.60
C GLY A 206 -21.91 2.75 3.02
N ASP A 207 -20.86 1.95 3.20
CA ASP A 207 -20.21 1.83 4.51
C ASP A 207 -19.62 3.19 4.96
N THR A 208 -19.83 3.54 6.23
CA THR A 208 -19.26 4.75 6.84
C THR A 208 -18.21 4.38 7.89
N TYR A 209 -16.99 4.90 7.72
CA TYR A 209 -15.93 4.83 8.74
C TYR A 209 -15.56 6.25 9.17
N ILE A 210 -15.70 6.56 10.47
CA ILE A 210 -15.59 7.93 10.99
C ILE A 210 -14.15 8.25 11.40
N HIS A 211 -13.62 9.35 10.85
CA HIS A 211 -12.43 10.05 11.36
C HIS A 211 -12.85 11.20 12.28
N LYS A 212 -12.24 11.32 13.47
CA LYS A 212 -12.37 12.49 14.36
C LYS A 212 -11.06 13.28 14.32
N GLN A 213 -11.01 14.35 13.52
CA GLN A 213 -10.39 15.67 13.82
C GLN A 213 -10.22 16.56 12.58
N THR A 214 -10.34 16.00 11.38
CA THR A 214 -10.63 16.72 10.14
C THR A 214 -11.44 15.76 9.26
N THR A 215 -12.53 16.27 8.69
CA THR A 215 -13.68 15.50 8.23
C THR A 215 -13.37 14.60 7.02
N TYR A 216 -12.89 13.39 7.25
CA TYR A 216 -13.08 12.30 6.29
C TYR A 216 -14.38 11.56 6.62
N ARG A 217 -15.42 11.95 5.90
CA ARG A 217 -16.55 11.08 5.59
C ARG A 217 -16.15 10.36 4.29
N ILE A 218 -15.81 9.07 4.35
CA ILE A 218 -16.09 8.21 3.20
C ILE A 218 -17.61 8.05 3.22
N VAL A 219 -18.32 9.01 2.65
CA VAL A 219 -19.75 8.90 2.36
C VAL A 219 -19.83 8.58 0.88
N LEU A 220 -20.02 7.29 0.62
CA LEU A 220 -20.38 6.78 -0.68
C LEU A 220 -21.90 7.00 -0.77
N ASN A 221 -22.33 8.16 -1.27
CA ASN A 221 -23.75 8.42 -1.47
C ASN A 221 -24.28 7.41 -2.50
N SER A 222 -25.13 6.49 -2.06
CA SER A 222 -26.11 5.84 -2.93
C SER A 222 -27.27 6.82 -3.14
N ASN A 223 -27.14 7.75 -4.08
CA ASN A 223 -28.29 8.48 -4.56
C ASN A 223 -28.83 7.76 -5.80
N LYS A 224 -29.97 7.08 -5.56
CA LYS A 224 -31.14 6.84 -6.41
C LYS A 224 -30.94 6.73 -7.92
#